data_AF-A0A6J4H4E0-F1
#
_entry.id   AF-A0A6J4H4E0-F1
#
_cell.length_a   1.000
_cell.length_b   1.000
_cell.length_c   1.000
_cell.angle_alpha   90.00
_cell.angle_beta   90.00
_cell.angle_gamma   90.00
#
_symmetry.space_group_name_H-M   'P 1'
#
loop_
_entity.id
_entity.type
_entity.pdbx_description
1 polymer ?
#
loop_
_entity_poly.entity_id
_entity_poly.type
_entity_poly.pdbx_seq_one_letter_code
_entity_poly.pdbx_strand_id
1 'polypeptide(L)'
;MQVCSDTNQGSYSFRCPTCLMAVSKPAEPRIIDLLVSSGVRMHLWRLPAELLEPKCGRPLSWDDLLEFHDLLQEPDWFTRLLDSR
;
A
#
# COMPACT_ATOMS: atom_id res chain seq x y z
N MET A 1 -12.69 6.12 3.84
CA MET A 1 -11.62 7.11 3.55
C MET A 1 -10.47 6.89 4.52
N GLN A 2 -9.29 7.42 4.23
CA GLN A 2 -8.13 7.27 5.11
C GLN A 2 -7.33 8.56 5.27
N VAL A 3 -6.75 8.77 6.44
CA VAL A 3 -5.90 9.93 6.78
C VAL A 3 -4.62 9.45 7.46
N CYS A 4 -3.47 9.91 6.99
CA CYS A 4 -2.18 9.62 7.60
C CYS A 4 -2.00 10.51 8.84
N SER A 5 -1.80 9.92 10.03
CA SER A 5 -1.60 10.71 11.24
C SER A 5 -0.28 11.49 11.26
N ASP A 6 0.72 11.03 10.50
CA ASP A 6 2.07 11.61 10.53
C ASP A 6 2.22 12.80 9.57
N THR A 7 1.38 12.86 8.53
CA THR A 7 1.45 13.91 7.49
C THR A 7 0.15 14.68 7.30
N ASN A 8 -0.92 14.26 7.98
CA ASN A 8 -2.29 14.75 7.80
C ASN A 8 -2.83 14.67 6.35
N GLN A 9 -2.19 13.87 5.50
CA GLN A 9 -2.64 13.66 4.12
C GLN A 9 -3.80 12.67 4.09
N GLY A 10 -4.90 13.07 3.44
CA GLY A 10 -6.11 12.26 3.28
C GLY A 10 -6.30 11.74 1.87
N SER A 11 -6.99 10.60 1.74
CA SER A 11 -7.54 10.12 0.48
C SER A 11 -8.90 9.44 0.68
N TYR A 12 -9.72 9.47 -0.38
CA TYR A 12 -10.98 8.75 -0.44
C TYR A 12 -11.02 7.88 -1.69
N SER A 13 -11.80 6.80 -1.60
CA SER A 13 -11.97 5.84 -2.68
C SER A 13 -13.44 5.61 -2.97
N PHE A 14 -13.77 5.46 -4.25
CA PHE A 14 -15.11 5.11 -4.73
C PHE A 14 -15.00 4.14 -5.92
N ARG A 15 -16.12 3.49 -6.27
CA ARG A 15 -16.18 2.64 -7.47
C ARG A 15 -16.57 3.48 -8.68
N CYS A 16 -15.78 3.43 -9.75
CA CYS A 16 -16.14 4.04 -11.02
C CYS A 16 -17.45 3.39 -11.53
N PRO A 17 -18.50 4.16 -11.88
CA PRO A 17 -19.75 3.57 -12.34
C PRO A 17 -19.63 2.88 -13.71
N THR A 18 -18.60 3.21 -14.50
CA THR A 18 -18.40 2.64 -15.84
C THR A 18 -17.63 1.32 -15.80
N CYS A 19 -16.48 1.26 -15.12
CA CYS A 19 -15.61 0.08 -15.10
C CYS A 19 -15.58 -0.65 -13.75
N LEU A 20 -16.29 -0.16 -12.74
CA LEU A 20 -16.39 -0.72 -11.37
C LEU A 20 -15.09 -0.83 -10.57
N MET A 21 -13.97 -0.35 -11.14
CA MET A 21 -12.68 -0.29 -10.47
C MET A 21 -12.69 0.73 -9.33
N ALA A 22 -11.89 0.45 -8.30
CA ALA A 22 -11.66 1.39 -7.22
C ALA A 22 -10.79 2.55 -7.72
N VAL A 23 -11.29 3.77 -7.56
CA VAL A 23 -10.57 5.00 -7.85
C VAL A 23 -10.22 5.67 -6.52
N SER A 24 -8.94 5.92 -6.28
CA SER A 24 -8.46 6.68 -5.13
C SER A 24 -8.12 8.11 -5.55
N LYS A 25 -8.53 9.10 -4.75
CA LYS A 25 -8.25 10.52 -4.96
C LYS A 25 -7.71 11.16 -3.69
N PRO A 26 -6.78 12.12 -3.79
CA PRO A 26 -6.38 12.92 -2.63
C PRO A 26 -7.57 13.72 -2.09
N ALA A 27 -7.61 13.89 -0.77
CA ALA A 27 -8.64 14.64 -0.08
C ALA A 27 -8.02 15.86 0.59
N GLU A 28 -8.40 17.05 0.13
CA GLU A 28 -8.13 18.30 0.85
C GLU A 28 -8.92 18.34 2.17
N PRO A 29 -8.49 19.12 3.18
CA PRO A 29 -9.17 19.19 4.49
C PRO A 29 -10.68 19.43 4.39
N ARG A 30 -11.14 20.36 3.53
CA ARG A 30 -12.57 20.62 3.31
C ARG A 30 -13.35 19.40 2.80
N ILE A 31 -12.70 18.54 2.01
CA ILE A 31 -13.31 17.33 1.46
C ILE A 31 -13.36 16.25 2.54
N ILE A 32 -12.36 16.18 3.41
CA ILE A 32 -12.36 15.30 4.59
C ILE A 32 -13.57 15.62 5.48
N ASP A 33 -13.77 16.89 5.82
CA ASP A 33 -14.89 17.34 6.65
C ASP A 33 -16.25 17.00 6.02
N LEU A 34 -16.38 17.21 4.71
CA LEU A 34 -17.59 16.85 3.95
C LEU A 34 -17.86 15.34 4.02
N LEU A 35 -16.84 14.50 3.83
CA LEU A 35 -16.99 13.05 3.84
C LEU A 35 -17.36 12.54 5.24
N VAL A 36 -16.71 13.04 6.29
CA VAL A 36 -16.99 12.66 7.68
C VAL A 36 -18.40 13.09 8.09
N SER A 37 -18.80 14.32 7.79
CA SER A 37 -20.17 14.81 8.06
C SER A 37 -21.24 14.05 7.28
N SER A 38 -20.89 13.50 6.11
CA SER A 38 -21.75 12.61 5.32
C SER A 38 -21.76 11.16 5.80
N GLY A 39 -21.11 10.85 6.93
CA GLY A 39 -21.09 9.52 7.53
C GLY A 39 -20.08 8.54 6.91
N VAL A 40 -19.16 9.00 6.06
CA VAL A 40 -18.11 8.14 5.52
C VAL A 40 -17.13 7.77 6.62
N ARG A 41 -16.89 6.47 6.80
CA ARG A 41 -15.93 5.97 7.80
C ARG A 41 -14.51 6.45 7.50
N MET A 42 -13.92 7.12 8.47
CA MET A 42 -12.51 7.53 8.45
C MET A 42 -11.63 6.46 9.10
N HIS A 43 -10.57 6.09 8.40
CA HIS A 43 -9.50 5.22 8.90
C HIS A 43 -8.22 6.03 9.10
N LEU A 44 -7.71 6.08 10.33
CA LEU A 44 -6.41 6.65 10.62
C LEU A 44 -5.34 5.57 10.40
N TRP A 45 -4.28 5.93 9.68
CA TRP A 45 -3.12 5.07 9.46
C TRP A 45 -1.84 5.87 9.69
N ARG A 46 -0.72 5.17 9.88
CA ARG A 46 0.61 5.77 10.09
C ARG A 46 1.55 5.30 9.00
N LEU A 47 2.59 6.08 8.73
CA LEU A 47 3.68 5.63 7.88
C LEU A 47 4.30 4.35 8.48
N PRO A 48 4.64 3.37 7.64
CA PRO A 48 5.28 2.14 8.09
C PRO A 48 6.64 2.44 8.72
N ALA A 49 7.02 1.71 9.77
CA ALA A 49 8.29 1.91 10.47
C ALA A 49 9.48 1.67 9.53
N GLU A 50 9.32 0.72 8.61
CA GLU A 50 10.25 0.33 7.56
C GLU A 50 10.65 1.52 6.67
N LEU A 51 9.82 2.56 6.55
CA LEU A 51 10.16 3.76 5.80
C LEU A 51 11.33 4.53 6.43
N LEU A 52 11.45 4.48 7.76
CA LEU A 52 12.45 5.19 8.55
C LEU A 52 13.68 4.34 8.88
N GLU A 53 13.64 3.04 8.59
CA GLU A 53 14.78 2.16 8.81
C GLU A 53 15.98 2.55 7.93
N PRO A 54 17.21 2.47 8.47
CA PRO A 54 18.41 2.59 7.66
C PRO A 54 18.39 1.63 6.48
N LYS A 55 18.53 2.17 5.26
CA LYS A 55 18.61 1.35 4.04
C LYS A 55 20.03 0.79 3.92
N CYS A 56 20.19 -0.46 4.34
CA CYS A 56 21.46 -1.18 4.27
C CYS A 56 21.49 -2.09 3.03
N GLY A 57 22.68 -2.25 2.44
CA GLY A 57 22.89 -3.13 1.30
C GLY A 57 22.70 -2.46 -0.06
N ARG A 58 22.78 -3.26 -1.13
CA ARG A 58 22.61 -2.81 -2.52
C ARG A 58 21.13 -2.52 -2.78
N PRO A 59 20.78 -1.42 -3.48
CA PRO A 59 19.41 -1.20 -3.94
C PRO A 59 18.89 -2.37 -4.78
N LEU A 60 17.61 -2.67 -4.66
CA LEU A 60 16.94 -3.63 -5.54
C LEU A 60 17.03 -3.15 -6.99
N SER A 61 17.54 -4.03 -7.84
CA SER A 61 17.68 -3.85 -9.27
C SER A 61 16.61 -4.65 -10.01
N TRP A 62 16.58 -4.48 -11.33
CA TRP A 62 15.68 -5.23 -12.18
C TRP A 62 16.03 -6.72 -12.22
N ASP A 63 17.32 -7.05 -12.17
CA ASP A 63 17.80 -8.44 -12.16
C ASP A 63 17.32 -9.18 -10.91
N ASP A 64 17.29 -8.51 -9.76
CA ASP A 64 16.78 -9.10 -8.51
C ASP A 64 15.27 -9.44 -8.62
N LEU A 65 14.50 -8.65 -9.38
CA LEU A 65 13.08 -8.92 -9.62
C LEU A 65 12.87 -10.11 -10.56
N LEU A 66 13.72 -10.26 -11.58
CA LEU A 66 13.69 -11.42 -12.48
C LEU A 66 14.07 -12.69 -11.73
N GLU A 67 15.15 -12.65 -10.95
CA GLU A 67 15.59 -13.80 -10.16
C GLU A 67 14.50 -14.24 -9.17
N PHE A 68 13.84 -13.27 -8.52
CA PHE A 68 12.70 -13.56 -7.65
C PHE A 68 11.51 -14.15 -8.42
N HIS A 69 11.21 -13.65 -9.63
CA HIS A 69 10.14 -14.19 -10.47
C HIS A 69 10.42 -15.65 -10.85
N ASP A 70 11.63 -15.95 -11.31
CA ASP A 70 12.04 -17.29 -11.72
C ASP A 70 11.97 -18.27 -10.54
N LEU A 71 12.41 -17.84 -9.35
CA LEU A 71 12.31 -18.62 -8.12
C LEU A 71 10.85 -18.96 -7.78
N LEU A 72 9.92 -18.03 -7.96
CA LEU A 72 8.48 -18.27 -7.73
C LEU A 72 7.83 -19.21 -8.76
N GLN A 73 8.48 -19.47 -9.90
CA GLN A 73 7.99 -20.45 -10.88
C GLN A 73 8.41 -21.89 -10.53
N GLU A 74 9.35 -22.09 -9.60
CA GLU A 74 9.83 -23.42 -9.23
C GLU A 74 8.77 -24.18 -8.40
N PRO A 75 8.39 -25.42 -8.76
CA PRO A 75 7.23 -26.10 -8.14
C PRO A 75 7.30 -26.28 -6.61
N ASP A 76 8.51 -26.29 -6.05
CA ASP A 76 8.79 -26.55 -4.63
C ASP A 76 9.22 -25.29 -3.85
N TRP A 77 9.17 -24.10 -4.47
CA TRP A 77 9.67 -22.86 -3.87
C TRP A 77 9.08 -22.60 -2.49
N PHE A 78 7.78 -22.88 -2.32
CA PHE A 78 7.08 -22.63 -1.05
C PHE A 78 7.50 -23.62 0.03
N THR A 79 7.74 -24.88 -0.33
CA THR A 79 8.26 -25.90 0.60
C THR A 79 9.67 -25.51 1.06
N ARG A 80 10.55 -25.11 0.13
CA ARG A 80 11.91 -24.64 0.45
C ARG A 80 11.92 -23.42 1.36
N LEU A 81 10.99 -22.48 1.16
CA LEU A 81 10.83 -21.30 2.03
C LEU A 81 10.39 -21.68 3.45
N LEU A 82 9.49 -22.66 3.58
CA LEU A 82 9.02 -23.11 4.90
C LEU A 82 10.11 -23.88 5.66
N ASP A 83 10.96 -24.61 4.93
CA ASP A 83 12.07 -25.37 5.50
C ASP A 83 13.29 -24.49 5.86
N SER A 84 13.39 -23.27 5.33
CA SER A 84 14.49 -22.34 5.60
C SER A 84 14.35 -21.58 6.93
N ARG A 85 13.59 -22.12 7.89
CA ARG A 85 13.25 -21.47 9.16
C ARG A 85 14.04 -21.99 10.36
#